data_AF-A0A954G254-F1
#
_entry.id   AF-A0A954G254-F1
#
_cell.length_a   1.000
_cell.length_b   1.000
_cell.length_c   1.000
_cell.angle_alpha   90.00
_cell.angle_beta   90.00
_cell.angle_gamma   90.00
#
_symmetry.space_group_name_H-M   'P 1'
#
loop_
_entity.id
_entity.type
_entity.pdbx_description
1 polymer ?
#
loop_
_entity_poly.entity_id
_entity_poly.type
_entity_poly.pdbx_seq_one_letter_code
_entity_poly.pdbx_strand_id
1 'polypeptide(L)'
;PAVVEIMKTPYPDIAKTVENVQSTIKEEEEQFLGVIEKGLSRFEGFLKSAEQAGSSVISGEDAFDLHQTDGFLIELTEALAAKNNMSVNRTEFNNMMQQHKEGSGSGAFLDSVMSEGPLTALHKTISETDFKGYETTETESKVMGIIAEDRLVESVVEKGHAHPVVVVLDQTPFYAEAGGQVGDIGFLEGDGIKFEVTNTQKNAGLYLHIGHLLTGKLEQGQTLTAKVAEPRRSGIQRAHSATHLLHHALHTVLGDNAMQRGSKVEEDTLRFDFSHSKAVTPEEISRIEDIINQRVSEGASVTTELMKLQDARNLGAMALFGEKYPDYVRVVQMGDFSTELCGGTHLSNTGQVGLCKIINEELVAKGVRR
;
A
#
# COMPACT_ATOMS: atom_id res chain seq x y z
N PRO A 1 -15.58 29.85 -4.16
CA PRO A 1 -14.90 29.68 -2.85
C PRO A 1 -13.71 30.65 -2.74
N ALA A 2 -13.49 31.29 -1.58
CA ALA A 2 -12.46 32.31 -1.42
C ALA A 2 -11.04 31.83 -1.80
N VAL A 3 -10.72 30.57 -1.48
CA VAL A 3 -9.43 29.93 -1.84
C VAL A 3 -9.22 29.87 -3.35
N VAL A 4 -10.26 29.51 -4.12
CA VAL A 4 -10.16 29.42 -5.58
C VAL A 4 -9.98 30.79 -6.22
N GLU A 5 -10.65 31.82 -5.72
CA GLU A 5 -10.47 33.18 -6.22
C GLU A 5 -9.04 33.69 -6.04
N ILE A 6 -8.39 33.34 -4.92
CA ILE A 6 -7.01 33.72 -4.61
C ILE A 6 -6.00 32.91 -5.42
N MET A 7 -6.26 31.61 -5.64
CA MET A 7 -5.26 30.65 -6.13
C MET A 7 -5.40 30.25 -7.61
N LYS A 8 -6.45 30.69 -8.31
CA LYS A 8 -6.71 30.31 -9.71
C LYS A 8 -5.61 30.74 -10.70
N THR A 9 -4.85 31.78 -10.41
CA THR A 9 -3.77 32.25 -11.30
C THR A 9 -2.56 31.32 -11.30
N PRO A 10 -1.96 30.96 -10.14
CA PRO A 10 -0.89 29.96 -10.09
C PRO A 10 -1.37 28.52 -10.28
N TYR A 11 -2.63 28.20 -9.95
CA TYR A 11 -3.17 26.84 -10.00
C TYR A 11 -4.53 26.81 -10.72
N PRO A 12 -4.56 26.94 -12.06
CA PRO A 12 -5.81 27.05 -12.83
C PRO A 12 -6.70 25.81 -12.71
N ASP A 13 -6.13 24.63 -12.49
CA ASP A 13 -6.89 23.39 -12.34
C ASP A 13 -7.74 23.32 -11.06
N ILE A 14 -7.45 24.14 -10.04
CA ILE A 14 -8.25 24.18 -8.80
C ILE A 14 -9.70 24.63 -9.03
N ALA A 15 -9.95 25.35 -10.14
CA ALA A 15 -11.30 25.75 -10.51
C ALA A 15 -12.15 24.56 -10.97
N LYS A 16 -11.52 23.51 -11.53
CA LYS A 16 -12.21 22.32 -12.06
C LYS A 16 -12.71 21.39 -10.95
N THR A 17 -12.17 21.51 -9.73
CA THR A 17 -12.50 20.61 -8.61
C THR A 17 -13.54 21.18 -7.64
N VAL A 18 -14.02 22.41 -7.87
CA VAL A 18 -14.89 23.14 -6.92
C VAL A 18 -16.15 22.37 -6.55
N GLU A 19 -16.89 21.90 -7.54
CA GLU A 19 -18.17 21.23 -7.33
C GLU A 19 -18.00 19.95 -6.51
N ASN A 20 -17.01 19.12 -6.88
CA ASN A 20 -16.65 17.92 -6.14
C ASN A 20 -16.26 18.24 -4.70
N VAL A 21 -15.36 19.21 -4.50
CA VAL A 21 -14.89 19.59 -3.15
C VAL A 21 -16.05 20.08 -2.29
N GLN A 22 -16.98 20.86 -2.85
CA GLN A 22 -18.16 21.32 -2.12
C GLN A 22 -19.10 20.17 -1.75
N SER A 23 -19.36 19.23 -2.68
CA SER A 23 -20.16 18.04 -2.38
C SER A 23 -19.50 17.20 -1.29
N THR A 24 -18.19 16.94 -1.40
CA THR A 24 -17.43 16.22 -0.39
C THR A 24 -17.48 16.91 0.97
N ILE A 25 -17.26 18.22 1.06
CA ILE A 25 -17.34 18.96 2.33
C ILE A 25 -18.73 18.83 2.95
N LYS A 26 -19.78 18.97 2.13
CA LYS A 26 -21.16 18.88 2.62
C LYS A 26 -21.48 17.46 3.13
N GLU A 27 -21.08 16.43 2.39
CA GLU A 27 -21.21 15.03 2.81
C GLU A 27 -20.36 14.74 4.06
N GLU A 28 -19.18 15.38 4.18
CA GLU A 28 -18.35 15.33 5.39
C GLU A 28 -19.06 15.91 6.61
N GLU A 29 -19.64 17.10 6.45
CA GLU A 29 -20.38 17.82 7.50
C GLU A 29 -21.63 17.05 7.94
N GLU A 30 -22.47 16.61 7.01
CA GLU A 30 -23.70 15.85 7.32
C GLU A 30 -23.40 14.56 8.09
N GLN A 31 -22.33 13.86 7.72
CA GLN A 31 -21.92 12.65 8.43
C GLN A 31 -21.23 12.93 9.76
N PHE A 32 -20.42 13.98 9.87
CA PHE A 32 -19.83 14.38 11.15
C PHE A 32 -20.92 14.73 12.16
N LEU A 33 -21.99 15.41 11.72
CA LEU A 33 -23.18 15.64 12.53
C LEU A 33 -23.82 14.32 12.96
N GLY A 34 -23.96 13.35 12.06
CA GLY A 34 -24.45 12.00 12.39
C GLY A 34 -23.57 11.25 13.41
N VAL A 35 -22.24 11.34 13.28
CA VAL A 35 -21.27 10.81 14.26
C VAL A 35 -21.44 11.49 15.61
N ILE A 36 -21.63 12.82 15.64
CA ILE A 36 -21.90 13.55 16.88
C ILE A 36 -23.19 13.08 17.52
N GLU A 37 -24.29 12.95 16.77
CA GLU A 37 -25.58 12.52 17.31
C GLU A 37 -25.51 11.10 17.90
N LYS A 38 -24.90 10.15 17.17
CA LYS A 38 -24.71 8.78 17.64
C LYS A 38 -23.77 8.72 18.85
N GLY A 39 -22.65 9.44 18.77
CA GLY A 39 -21.65 9.49 19.83
C GLY A 39 -22.19 10.11 21.12
N LEU A 40 -23.02 11.16 21.03
CA LEU A 40 -23.71 11.75 22.18
C LEU A 40 -24.63 10.74 22.87
N SER A 41 -25.44 10.00 22.11
CA SER A 41 -26.34 8.99 22.69
C SER A 41 -25.59 7.89 23.43
N ARG A 42 -24.47 7.43 22.88
CA ARG A 42 -23.64 6.38 23.49
C ARG A 42 -22.85 6.92 24.69
N PHE A 43 -22.36 8.15 24.61
CA PHE A 43 -21.73 8.86 25.72
C PHE A 43 -22.68 9.03 26.93
N GLU A 44 -23.95 9.37 26.69
CA GLU A 44 -24.97 9.40 27.76
C GLU A 44 -25.14 8.04 28.46
N GLY A 45 -24.96 6.94 27.71
CA GLY A 45 -24.92 5.59 28.27
C GLY A 45 -23.76 5.40 29.24
N PHE A 46 -22.55 5.83 28.85
CA PHE A 46 -21.36 5.74 29.71
C PHE A 46 -21.47 6.60 30.96
N LEU A 47 -22.02 7.81 30.85
CA LEU A 47 -22.32 8.66 32.01
C LEU A 47 -23.21 7.92 33.02
N LYS A 48 -24.34 7.36 32.57
CA LYS A 48 -25.27 6.64 33.44
C LYS A 48 -24.63 5.41 34.09
N SER A 49 -23.85 4.65 33.33
CA SER A 49 -23.15 3.46 33.84
C SER A 49 -22.13 3.84 34.93
N ALA A 50 -21.35 4.90 34.71
CA ALA A 50 -20.38 5.38 35.67
C ALA A 50 -21.05 5.95 36.94
N GLU A 51 -22.14 6.72 36.79
CA GLU A 51 -22.95 7.21 37.92
C GLU A 51 -23.53 6.05 38.75
N GLN A 52 -24.09 5.02 38.10
CA GLN A 52 -24.60 3.82 38.77
C GLN A 52 -23.52 3.05 39.52
N ALA A 53 -22.29 3.05 39.00
CA ALA A 53 -21.13 2.46 39.65
C ALA A 53 -20.50 3.36 40.74
N GLY A 54 -21.01 4.59 40.93
CA GLY A 54 -20.44 5.57 41.86
C GLY A 54 -19.07 6.12 41.44
N SER A 55 -18.75 6.04 40.14
CA SER A 55 -17.50 6.53 39.54
C SER A 55 -17.71 7.89 38.89
N SER A 56 -16.74 8.80 39.05
CA SER A 56 -16.64 10.06 38.29
C SER A 56 -15.66 9.97 37.12
N VAL A 57 -15.28 8.75 36.74
CA VAL A 57 -14.31 8.47 35.68
C VAL A 57 -14.94 7.54 34.65
N ILE A 58 -14.95 7.98 33.40
CA ILE A 58 -15.24 7.16 32.22
C ILE A 58 -13.99 6.33 31.91
N SER A 59 -14.17 5.03 31.70
CA SER A 59 -13.05 4.12 31.45
C SER A 59 -12.33 4.45 30.13
N GLY A 60 -11.05 4.11 30.04
CA GLY A 60 -10.30 4.25 28.80
C GLY A 60 -10.78 3.28 27.71
N GLU A 61 -11.36 2.14 28.11
CA GLU A 61 -11.99 1.16 27.20
C GLU A 61 -13.25 1.74 26.54
N ASP A 62 -14.18 2.32 27.31
CA ASP A 62 -15.39 2.96 26.78
C ASP A 62 -15.05 4.12 25.85
N ALA A 63 -14.09 4.96 26.28
CA ALA A 63 -13.59 6.06 25.46
C ALA A 63 -12.88 5.57 24.19
N PHE A 64 -12.15 4.46 24.27
CA PHE A 64 -11.49 3.82 23.14
C PHE A 64 -12.51 3.25 22.16
N ASP A 65 -13.52 2.53 22.64
CA ASP A 65 -14.57 1.98 21.80
C ASP A 65 -15.42 3.10 21.17
N LEU A 66 -15.67 4.20 21.88
CA LEU A 66 -16.35 5.38 21.31
C LEU A 66 -15.53 6.05 20.21
N HIS A 67 -14.22 6.11 20.39
CA HIS A 67 -13.29 6.68 19.42
C HIS A 67 -13.12 5.78 18.20
N GLN A 68 -12.83 4.50 18.43
CA GLN A 68 -12.44 3.56 17.40
C GLN A 68 -13.63 3.04 16.59
N THR A 69 -14.76 2.76 17.26
CA THR A 69 -15.92 2.17 16.60
C THR A 69 -16.84 3.24 16.00
N ASP A 70 -17.00 4.38 16.66
CA ASP A 70 -17.93 5.43 16.22
C ASP A 70 -17.25 6.68 15.65
N GLY A 71 -15.93 6.78 15.68
CA GLY A 71 -15.19 7.93 15.15
C GLY A 71 -15.33 9.19 16.00
N PHE A 72 -15.82 9.08 17.24
CA PHE A 72 -16.02 10.22 18.12
C PHE A 72 -14.67 10.70 18.68
N LEU A 73 -14.38 11.98 18.53
CA LEU A 73 -13.08 12.52 18.96
C LEU A 73 -12.95 12.44 20.49
N ILE A 74 -11.81 11.93 20.96
CA ILE A 74 -11.54 11.79 22.39
C ILE A 74 -11.60 13.14 23.12
N GLU A 75 -11.21 14.22 22.44
CA GLU A 75 -11.31 15.60 22.93
C GLU A 75 -12.77 16.02 23.18
N LEU A 76 -13.72 15.55 22.35
CA LEU A 76 -15.15 15.79 22.56
C LEU A 76 -15.65 14.98 23.75
N THR A 77 -15.24 13.72 23.90
CA THR A 77 -15.55 12.88 25.07
C THR A 77 -15.07 13.54 26.36
N GLU A 78 -13.84 14.06 26.39
CA GLU A 78 -13.25 14.74 27.54
C GLU A 78 -13.99 16.04 27.87
N ALA A 79 -14.33 16.85 26.86
CA ALA A 79 -15.08 18.08 27.06
C ALA A 79 -16.49 17.81 27.61
N LEU A 80 -17.18 16.78 27.11
CA LEU A 80 -18.50 16.38 27.60
C LEU A 80 -18.43 15.77 29.00
N ALA A 81 -17.40 14.98 29.31
CA ALA A 81 -17.18 14.44 30.65
C ALA A 81 -16.99 15.58 31.65
N ALA A 82 -16.12 16.54 31.33
CA ALA A 82 -15.87 17.70 32.17
C ALA A 82 -17.14 18.53 32.45
N LYS A 83 -18.00 18.72 31.43
CA LYS A 83 -19.30 19.40 31.58
C LYS A 83 -20.25 18.70 32.56
N ASN A 84 -20.11 17.38 32.73
CA ASN A 84 -20.88 16.56 33.66
C ASN A 84 -20.13 16.27 34.98
N ASN A 85 -19.06 17.02 35.28
CA ASN A 85 -18.20 16.82 36.46
C ASN A 85 -17.51 15.44 36.52
N MET A 86 -17.22 14.88 35.35
CA MET A 86 -16.52 13.60 35.17
C MET A 86 -15.20 13.80 34.43
N SER A 87 -14.37 12.76 34.43
CA SER A 87 -13.11 12.71 33.68
C SER A 87 -13.00 11.42 32.86
N VAL A 88 -12.09 11.38 31.89
CA VAL A 88 -11.81 10.18 31.10
C VAL A 88 -10.45 9.62 31.51
N ASN A 89 -10.33 8.30 31.65
CA ASN A 89 -9.04 7.66 31.91
C ASN A 89 -8.16 7.65 30.65
N ARG A 90 -7.45 8.76 30.42
CA ARG A 90 -6.62 8.95 29.23
C ARG A 90 -5.44 7.97 29.14
N THR A 91 -4.89 7.55 30.26
CA THR A 91 -3.77 6.58 30.30
C THR A 91 -4.20 5.22 29.76
N GLU A 92 -5.36 4.73 30.21
CA GLU A 92 -5.92 3.46 29.75
C GLU A 92 -6.30 3.51 28.26
N PHE A 93 -6.90 4.62 27.80
CA PHE A 93 -7.18 4.85 26.38
C PHE A 93 -5.91 4.77 25.52
N ASN A 94 -4.83 5.43 25.94
CA ASN A 94 -3.57 5.42 25.18
C ASN A 94 -2.95 4.01 25.11
N ASN A 95 -3.06 3.21 26.18
CA ASN A 95 -2.59 1.82 26.18
C ASN A 95 -3.38 0.95 25.19
N MET A 96 -4.70 1.11 25.12
CA MET A 96 -5.55 0.41 24.14
C MET A 96 -5.18 0.80 22.70
N MET A 97 -4.95 2.09 22.44
CA MET A 97 -4.48 2.58 21.15
C MET A 97 -3.12 1.98 20.74
N GLN A 98 -2.23 1.76 21.71
CA GLN A 98 -0.93 1.14 21.45
C GLN A 98 -1.06 -0.36 21.16
N GLN A 99 -1.81 -1.10 21.96
CA GLN A 99 -2.05 -2.54 21.75
C GLN A 99 -2.74 -2.81 20.40
N HIS A 100 -3.68 -1.96 19.99
CA HIS A 100 -4.32 -2.05 18.68
C HIS A 100 -3.33 -1.86 17.52
N LYS A 101 -2.28 -1.05 17.70
CA LYS A 101 -1.21 -0.89 16.69
C LYS A 101 -0.30 -2.12 16.64
N GLU A 102 0.07 -2.67 17.79
CA GLU A 102 1.01 -3.80 17.93
C GLU A 102 0.46 -5.14 17.42
N GLY A 103 -0.86 -5.33 17.36
CA GLY A 103 -1.51 -6.56 16.87
C GLY A 103 -1.29 -6.91 15.37
N SER A 104 -0.52 -6.12 14.64
CA SER A 104 -0.21 -6.30 13.21
C SER A 104 1.16 -6.97 13.00
N GLY A 105 1.30 -8.21 13.49
CA GLY A 105 2.58 -8.89 13.77
C GLY A 105 3.59 -9.15 12.65
N SER A 106 3.28 -8.94 11.36
CA SER A 106 4.31 -8.94 10.30
C SER A 106 5.11 -7.65 10.22
N GLY A 107 4.58 -6.55 10.80
CA GLY A 107 5.24 -5.26 10.85
C GLY A 107 6.44 -5.25 11.80
N ALA A 108 6.37 -5.93 12.94
CA ALA A 108 7.37 -5.80 14.00
C ALA A 108 8.81 -6.23 13.61
N PHE A 109 8.98 -7.30 12.82
CA PHE A 109 10.30 -7.72 12.31
C PHE A 109 10.80 -6.79 11.21
N LEU A 110 9.91 -6.34 10.32
CA LEU A 110 10.27 -5.35 9.31
C LEU A 110 10.68 -4.04 9.97
N ASP A 111 9.93 -3.57 10.96
CA ASP A 111 10.23 -2.36 11.72
C ASP A 111 11.57 -2.46 12.46
N SER A 112 11.92 -3.64 13.01
CA SER A 112 13.23 -3.85 13.66
C SER A 112 14.39 -3.81 12.67
N VAL A 113 14.27 -4.52 11.54
CA VAL A 113 15.31 -4.53 10.49
C VAL A 113 15.45 -3.18 9.81
N MET A 114 14.34 -2.47 9.62
CA MET A 114 14.27 -1.14 9.00
C MET A 114 14.74 -0.02 9.94
N SER A 115 14.90 -0.30 11.24
CA SER A 115 15.45 0.64 12.22
C SER A 115 16.95 0.89 11.99
N GLU A 116 17.42 2.10 12.30
CA GLU A 116 18.67 2.73 11.82
C GLU A 116 20.01 2.01 12.15
N GLY A 117 20.03 0.81 12.74
CA GLY A 117 21.26 0.12 13.12
C GLY A 117 22.03 -0.52 11.95
N PRO A 118 21.71 -1.77 11.57
CA PRO A 118 22.48 -2.55 10.60
C PRO A 118 22.44 -1.96 9.19
N LEU A 119 21.31 -1.36 8.78
CA LEU A 119 21.17 -0.75 7.45
C LEU A 119 22.06 0.48 7.26
N THR A 120 22.27 1.29 8.30
CA THR A 120 23.14 2.48 8.21
C THR A 120 24.59 2.10 7.91
N ALA A 121 25.06 0.95 8.41
CA ALA A 121 26.40 0.46 8.09
C ALA A 121 26.50 0.03 6.61
N LEU A 122 25.46 -0.60 6.07
CA LEU A 122 25.40 -1.00 4.66
C LEU A 122 25.31 0.21 3.72
N HIS A 123 24.50 1.22 4.07
CA HIS A 123 24.38 2.47 3.31
C HIS A 123 25.69 3.26 3.19
N LYS A 124 26.66 3.06 4.10
CA LYS A 124 27.99 3.66 3.97
C LYS A 124 28.86 2.99 2.89
N THR A 125 28.52 1.76 2.52
CA THR A 125 29.33 0.91 1.64
C THR A 125 28.65 0.67 0.29
N ILE A 126 27.33 0.72 0.25
CA ILE A 126 26.49 0.46 -0.91
C ILE A 126 25.52 1.64 -1.05
N SER A 127 25.50 2.28 -2.23
CA SER A 127 24.59 3.39 -2.48
C SER A 127 23.19 2.91 -2.87
N GLU A 128 23.08 1.92 -3.75
CA GLU A 128 21.81 1.37 -4.23
C GLU A 128 22.03 -0.06 -4.76
N THR A 129 21.01 -0.91 -4.69
CA THR A 129 20.99 -2.20 -5.40
C THR A 129 20.51 -2.01 -6.84
N ASP A 130 21.25 -2.54 -7.81
CA ASP A 130 20.88 -2.47 -9.23
C ASP A 130 19.72 -3.45 -9.53
N PHE A 131 18.53 -2.90 -9.76
CA PHE A 131 17.32 -3.69 -9.99
C PHE A 131 17.24 -4.14 -11.46
N LYS A 132 17.24 -5.45 -11.67
CA LYS A 132 17.17 -6.13 -12.99
C LYS A 132 15.81 -6.79 -13.28
N GLY A 133 14.86 -6.64 -12.37
CA GLY A 133 13.60 -7.39 -12.41
C GLY A 133 12.62 -6.97 -13.49
N TYR A 134 12.91 -5.90 -14.24
CA TYR A 134 12.16 -5.53 -15.44
C TYR A 134 12.61 -6.35 -16.66
N GLU A 135 13.88 -6.77 -16.71
CA GLU A 135 14.48 -7.45 -17.85
C GLU A 135 14.57 -8.97 -17.66
N THR A 136 14.78 -9.43 -16.42
CA THR A 136 15.02 -10.84 -16.12
C THR A 136 14.45 -11.27 -14.77
N THR A 137 14.15 -12.56 -14.65
CA THR A 137 13.75 -13.26 -13.42
C THR A 137 14.91 -13.99 -12.75
N GLU A 138 16.08 -14.00 -13.40
CA GLU A 138 17.30 -14.67 -12.94
C GLU A 138 18.54 -13.82 -13.22
N THR A 139 19.44 -13.68 -12.25
CA THR A 139 20.75 -13.04 -12.43
C THR A 139 21.78 -13.57 -11.44
N GLU A 140 23.06 -13.51 -11.79
CA GLU A 140 24.13 -13.67 -10.81
C GLU A 140 24.26 -12.40 -9.96
N SER A 141 24.36 -12.58 -8.65
CA SER A 141 24.35 -11.50 -7.66
C SER A 141 25.38 -11.78 -6.57
N LYS A 142 26.09 -10.74 -6.15
CA LYS A 142 27.03 -10.80 -5.04
C LYS A 142 26.33 -10.43 -3.73
N VAL A 143 26.55 -11.24 -2.70
CA VAL A 143 26.09 -10.96 -1.34
C VAL A 143 26.88 -9.81 -0.76
N MET A 144 26.22 -8.68 -0.55
CA MET A 144 26.85 -7.47 -0.04
C MET A 144 26.67 -7.30 1.47
N GLY A 145 25.62 -7.89 2.04
CA GLY A 145 25.37 -7.87 3.48
C GLY A 145 24.41 -8.97 3.91
N ILE A 146 24.59 -9.43 5.15
CA ILE A 146 23.72 -10.42 5.78
C ILE A 146 23.33 -9.87 7.15
N ILE A 147 22.04 -9.79 7.43
CA ILE A 147 21.49 -9.35 8.71
C ILE A 147 20.76 -10.52 9.35
N ALA A 148 21.18 -10.91 10.55
CA ALA A 148 20.54 -11.94 11.35
C ALA A 148 20.41 -11.44 12.78
N GLU A 149 19.26 -11.66 13.42
CA GLU A 149 18.97 -11.17 14.78
C GLU A 149 19.29 -9.66 14.94
N ASP A 150 18.80 -8.84 14.01
CA ASP A 150 18.99 -7.38 13.96
C ASP A 150 20.46 -6.91 13.92
N ARG A 151 21.40 -7.79 13.56
CA ARG A 151 22.83 -7.48 13.48
C ARG A 151 23.41 -7.84 12.13
N LEU A 152 24.33 -7.01 11.64
CA LEU A 152 25.13 -7.32 10.47
C LEU A 152 26.15 -8.41 10.82
N VAL A 153 26.16 -9.50 10.05
CA VAL A 153 27.02 -10.67 10.25
C VAL A 153 27.81 -10.98 8.98
N GLU A 154 28.99 -11.57 9.14
CA GLU A 154 29.84 -11.97 8.00
C GLU A 154 29.35 -13.28 7.36
N SER A 155 28.68 -14.16 8.12
CA SER A 155 28.16 -15.43 7.62
C SER A 155 27.04 -16.02 8.47
N VAL A 156 26.25 -16.92 7.86
CA VAL A 156 25.20 -17.72 8.50
C VAL A 156 25.35 -19.19 8.09
N VAL A 157 25.29 -20.11 9.06
CA VAL A 157 25.39 -21.58 8.88
C VAL A 157 24.15 -22.34 9.36
N GLU A 158 23.30 -21.69 10.16
CA GLU A 158 22.13 -22.33 10.77
C GLU A 158 20.99 -22.44 9.74
N LYS A 159 20.43 -23.63 9.61
CA LYS A 159 19.37 -23.95 8.63
C LYS A 159 17.99 -23.79 9.25
N GLY A 160 17.05 -23.24 8.49
CA GLY A 160 15.65 -23.09 8.90
C GLY A 160 15.39 -22.05 10.00
N HIS A 161 16.41 -21.27 10.37
CA HIS A 161 16.41 -20.11 11.26
C HIS A 161 15.03 -19.68 11.79
N ALA A 162 14.80 -19.76 13.11
CA ALA A 162 13.49 -19.45 13.72
C ALA A 162 13.01 -18.03 13.41
N HIS A 163 13.95 -17.08 13.31
CA HIS A 163 13.72 -15.73 12.78
C HIS A 163 14.36 -15.61 11.40
N PRO A 164 13.69 -14.93 10.45
CA PRO A 164 14.22 -14.77 9.11
C PRO A 164 15.52 -13.95 9.11
N VAL A 165 16.37 -14.28 8.14
CA VAL A 165 17.62 -13.58 7.82
C VAL A 165 17.34 -12.64 6.64
N VAL A 166 18.02 -11.51 6.61
CA VAL A 166 17.94 -10.56 5.49
C VAL A 166 19.25 -10.55 4.72
N VAL A 167 19.16 -10.71 3.41
CA VAL A 167 20.29 -10.69 2.50
C VAL A 167 20.19 -9.46 1.60
N VAL A 168 21.28 -8.72 1.49
CA VAL A 168 21.40 -7.57 0.58
C VAL A 168 22.36 -7.93 -0.54
N LEU A 169 21.93 -7.68 -1.78
CA LEU A 169 22.69 -7.99 -3.00
C LEU A 169 23.15 -6.70 -3.69
N ASP A 170 24.17 -6.81 -4.54
CA ASP A 170 24.62 -5.72 -5.43
C ASP A 170 23.63 -5.45 -6.57
N GLN A 171 23.07 -6.51 -7.14
CA GLN A 171 21.99 -6.47 -8.13
C GLN A 171 20.96 -7.56 -7.86
N THR A 172 19.70 -7.38 -8.27
CA THR A 172 18.65 -8.38 -8.03
C THR A 172 17.52 -8.33 -9.07
N PRO A 173 16.95 -9.49 -9.46
CA PRO A 173 15.73 -9.55 -10.24
C PRO A 173 14.47 -9.45 -9.37
N PHE A 174 14.58 -9.55 -8.04
CA PHE A 174 13.44 -9.54 -7.12
C PHE A 174 12.86 -8.13 -7.00
N TYR A 175 11.58 -7.98 -7.35
CA TYR A 175 10.84 -6.76 -7.11
C TYR A 175 10.56 -6.65 -5.61
N ALA A 176 10.89 -5.50 -5.04
CA ALA A 176 10.57 -5.18 -3.67
C ALA A 176 9.15 -4.62 -3.58
N GLU A 177 8.42 -4.98 -2.53
CA GLU A 177 7.04 -4.52 -2.31
C GLU A 177 6.94 -2.99 -2.42
N ALA A 178 6.13 -2.54 -3.38
CA ALA A 178 5.92 -1.12 -3.67
C ALA A 178 4.74 -0.93 -4.63
N GLY A 179 4.05 0.21 -4.52
CA GLY A 179 2.97 0.58 -5.44
C GLY A 179 1.77 -0.38 -5.40
N GLY A 180 1.55 -1.05 -4.28
CA GLY A 180 0.51 -2.09 -4.11
C GLY A 180 0.94 -3.49 -4.54
N GLN A 181 2.00 -3.63 -5.34
CA GLN A 181 2.54 -4.95 -5.72
C GLN A 181 3.35 -5.56 -4.59
N VAL A 182 3.03 -6.80 -4.21
CA VAL A 182 3.78 -7.57 -3.21
C VAL A 182 5.18 -7.91 -3.68
N GLY A 183 6.10 -8.06 -2.72
CA GLY A 183 7.48 -8.45 -2.97
C GLY A 183 7.60 -9.84 -3.58
N ASP A 184 8.62 -10.04 -4.40
CA ASP A 184 8.92 -11.35 -4.94
C ASP A 184 9.46 -12.33 -3.91
N ILE A 185 9.26 -13.60 -4.24
CA ILE A 185 9.81 -14.75 -3.53
C ILE A 185 10.59 -15.61 -4.53
N GLY A 186 11.40 -16.52 -4.02
CA GLY A 186 12.25 -17.36 -4.85
C GLY A 186 13.45 -17.88 -4.06
N PHE A 187 14.58 -18.03 -4.74
CA PHE A 187 15.78 -18.60 -4.15
C PHE A 187 17.04 -17.82 -4.52
N LEU A 188 18.00 -17.81 -3.61
CA LEU A 188 19.41 -17.51 -3.89
C LEU A 188 20.18 -18.82 -3.82
N GLU A 189 20.78 -19.23 -4.93
CA GLU A 189 21.38 -20.56 -5.09
C GLU A 189 22.85 -20.47 -5.51
N GLY A 190 23.68 -21.38 -5.02
CA GLY A 190 25.09 -21.48 -5.37
C GLY A 190 25.62 -22.88 -5.04
N ASP A 191 26.92 -23.09 -5.18
CA ASP A 191 27.52 -24.40 -4.91
C ASP A 191 27.29 -24.85 -3.45
N GLY A 192 26.37 -25.80 -3.25
CA GLY A 192 25.95 -26.31 -1.95
C GLY A 192 25.11 -25.35 -1.08
N ILE A 193 24.76 -24.16 -1.58
CA ILE A 193 24.03 -23.12 -0.85
C ILE A 193 22.65 -22.94 -1.46
N LYS A 194 21.62 -22.92 -0.59
CA LYS A 194 20.26 -22.56 -0.98
C LYS A 194 19.61 -21.72 0.11
N PHE A 195 19.26 -20.51 -0.24
CA PHE A 195 18.51 -19.58 0.59
C PHE A 195 17.14 -19.35 -0.02
N GLU A 196 16.08 -19.57 0.75
CA GLU A 196 14.71 -19.27 0.34
C GLU A 196 14.40 -17.82 0.69
N VAL A 197 13.97 -17.05 -0.30
CA VAL A 197 13.45 -15.69 -0.13
C VAL A 197 11.94 -15.77 -0.03
N THR A 198 11.39 -15.39 1.12
CA THR A 198 9.95 -15.40 1.42
C THR A 198 9.30 -14.03 1.29
N ASN A 199 10.09 -12.96 1.26
CA ASN A 199 9.64 -11.60 0.96
C ASN A 199 10.81 -10.73 0.47
N THR A 200 10.52 -9.73 -0.35
CA THR A 200 11.49 -8.71 -0.79
C THR A 200 10.96 -7.32 -0.48
N GLN A 201 11.75 -6.52 0.21
CA GLN A 201 11.40 -5.15 0.65
C GLN A 201 12.46 -4.14 0.20
N LYS A 202 12.14 -2.84 0.21
CA LYS A 202 13.08 -1.78 -0.19
C LYS A 202 13.29 -0.78 0.94
N ASN A 203 14.53 -0.45 1.24
CA ASN A 203 14.90 0.61 2.18
C ASN A 203 15.95 1.53 1.57
N ALA A 204 15.59 2.79 1.30
CA ALA A 204 16.50 3.83 0.82
C ALA A 204 17.44 3.38 -0.32
N GLY A 205 16.91 2.60 -1.28
CA GLY A 205 17.68 2.09 -2.43
C GLY A 205 18.19 0.64 -2.29
N LEU A 206 18.28 0.10 -1.09
CA LEU A 206 18.68 -1.28 -0.86
C LEU A 206 17.49 -2.23 -0.95
N TYR A 207 17.69 -3.36 -1.63
CA TYR A 207 16.71 -4.44 -1.71
C TYR A 207 17.04 -5.49 -0.65
N LEU A 208 16.06 -5.72 0.22
CA LEU A 208 16.15 -6.58 1.38
C LEU A 208 15.44 -7.90 1.07
N HIS A 209 16.23 -8.98 0.91
CA HIS A 209 15.73 -10.32 0.62
C HIS A 209 15.57 -11.06 1.94
N ILE A 210 14.33 -11.23 2.39
CA ILE A 210 13.98 -11.77 3.69
C ILE A 210 13.66 -13.24 3.53
N GLY A 211 14.24 -14.11 4.36
CA GLY A 211 13.88 -15.53 4.35
C GLY A 211 14.84 -16.40 5.14
N HIS A 212 15.07 -17.64 4.70
CA HIS A 212 15.74 -18.66 5.49
C HIS A 212 16.81 -19.41 4.69
N LEU A 213 17.94 -19.67 5.34
CA LEU A 213 18.95 -20.58 4.80
C LEU A 213 18.44 -22.01 4.89
N LEU A 214 18.32 -22.71 3.77
CA LEU A 214 17.89 -24.11 3.72
C LEU A 214 19.09 -25.05 3.73
N THR A 215 20.14 -24.73 2.97
CA THR A 215 21.36 -25.54 2.88
C THR A 215 22.61 -24.68 2.73
N GLY A 216 23.74 -25.23 3.17
CA GLY A 216 25.06 -24.61 2.99
C GLY A 216 25.43 -23.61 4.09
N LYS A 217 26.36 -22.72 3.74
CA LYS A 217 26.82 -21.59 4.55
C LYS A 217 26.78 -20.36 3.66
N LEU A 218 26.02 -19.36 4.06
CA LEU A 218 25.96 -18.07 3.37
C LEU A 218 27.03 -17.15 3.94
N GLU A 219 27.86 -16.54 3.10
CA GLU A 219 28.91 -15.61 3.51
C GLU A 219 28.87 -14.32 2.68
N GLN A 220 29.20 -13.21 3.30
CA GLN A 220 29.37 -11.94 2.60
C GLN A 220 30.46 -12.07 1.53
N GLY A 221 30.20 -11.50 0.35
CA GLY A 221 31.10 -11.53 -0.81
C GLY A 221 30.93 -12.73 -1.73
N GLN A 222 30.16 -13.75 -1.34
CA GLN A 222 29.80 -14.87 -2.20
C GLN A 222 28.95 -14.42 -3.38
N THR A 223 29.08 -15.11 -4.51
CA THR A 223 28.21 -14.92 -5.69
C THR A 223 27.21 -16.06 -5.73
N LEU A 224 25.93 -15.72 -5.86
CA LEU A 224 24.81 -16.64 -5.95
C LEU A 224 23.96 -16.28 -7.17
N THR A 225 23.26 -17.26 -7.72
CA THR A 225 22.20 -17.04 -8.69
C THR A 225 20.93 -16.67 -7.94
N ALA A 226 20.47 -15.44 -8.11
CA ALA A 226 19.20 -14.95 -7.60
C ALA A 226 18.09 -15.30 -8.61
N LYS A 227 17.11 -16.10 -8.19
CA LYS A 227 16.03 -16.62 -9.06
C LYS A 227 14.66 -16.39 -8.45
N VAL A 228 13.84 -15.59 -9.13
CA VAL A 228 12.44 -15.32 -8.75
C VAL A 228 11.56 -16.53 -9.11
N ALA A 229 10.53 -16.77 -8.30
CA ALA A 229 9.48 -17.74 -8.61
C ALA A 229 8.62 -17.25 -9.80
N GLU A 230 9.03 -17.61 -11.02
CA GLU A 230 8.43 -17.14 -12.28
C GLU A 230 6.90 -17.33 -12.39
N PRO A 231 6.30 -18.46 -11.97
CA PRO A 231 4.85 -18.62 -12.03
C PRO A 231 4.11 -17.57 -11.19
N ARG A 232 4.59 -17.33 -9.96
CA ARG A 232 4.03 -16.31 -9.06
C ARG A 232 4.25 -14.90 -9.61
N ARG A 233 5.45 -14.59 -10.10
CA ARG A 233 5.74 -13.31 -10.76
C ARG A 233 4.79 -13.04 -11.93
N SER A 234 4.53 -14.07 -12.75
CA SER A 234 3.63 -13.96 -13.89
C SER A 234 2.19 -13.69 -13.44
N GLY A 235 1.72 -14.33 -12.37
CA GLY A 235 0.40 -14.06 -11.78
C GLY A 235 0.29 -12.65 -11.19
N ILE A 236 1.35 -12.16 -10.54
CA ILE A 236 1.43 -10.78 -10.06
C ILE A 236 1.39 -9.79 -11.24
N GLN A 237 2.13 -10.04 -12.32
CA GLN A 237 2.10 -9.20 -13.53
C GLN A 237 0.72 -9.19 -14.20
N ARG A 238 0.01 -10.34 -14.23
CA ARG A 238 -1.38 -10.43 -14.70
C ARG A 238 -2.28 -9.53 -13.87
N ALA A 239 -2.26 -9.71 -12.55
CA ALA A 239 -3.07 -8.93 -11.63
C ALA A 239 -2.73 -7.42 -11.69
N HIS A 240 -1.45 -7.06 -11.75
CA HIS A 240 -1.03 -5.66 -11.85
C HIS A 240 -1.52 -5.05 -13.16
N SER A 241 -1.36 -5.75 -14.28
CA SER A 241 -1.83 -5.25 -15.57
C SER A 241 -3.35 -5.09 -15.58
N ALA A 242 -4.08 -6.02 -14.97
CA ALA A 242 -5.52 -5.92 -14.77
C ALA A 242 -5.93 -4.71 -13.89
N THR A 243 -5.09 -4.30 -12.93
CA THR A 243 -5.33 -3.08 -12.13
C THR A 243 -5.46 -1.84 -13.01
N HIS A 244 -4.59 -1.67 -14.01
CA HIS A 244 -4.67 -0.55 -14.96
C HIS A 244 -5.96 -0.60 -15.81
N LEU A 245 -6.36 -1.81 -16.24
CA LEU A 245 -7.60 -1.98 -16.99
C LEU A 245 -8.83 -1.67 -16.14
N LEU A 246 -8.82 -2.09 -14.86
CA LEU A 246 -9.86 -1.77 -13.90
C LEU A 246 -9.95 -0.26 -13.66
N HIS A 247 -8.81 0.41 -13.47
CA HIS A 247 -8.77 1.86 -13.27
C HIS A 247 -9.36 2.63 -14.47
N HIS A 248 -9.01 2.22 -15.70
CA HIS A 248 -9.62 2.75 -16.91
C HIS A 248 -11.15 2.51 -16.96
N ALA A 249 -11.59 1.29 -16.64
CA ALA A 249 -13.01 0.93 -16.66
C ALA A 249 -13.81 1.72 -15.61
N LEU A 250 -13.26 1.90 -14.41
CA LEU A 250 -13.86 2.72 -13.35
C LEU A 250 -14.07 4.16 -13.80
N HIS A 251 -13.07 4.81 -14.40
CA HIS A 251 -13.24 6.16 -14.95
C HIS A 251 -14.27 6.21 -16.07
N THR A 252 -14.32 5.18 -16.91
CA THR A 252 -15.28 5.13 -18.03
C THR A 252 -16.74 4.99 -17.55
N VAL A 253 -16.97 4.27 -16.45
CA VAL A 253 -18.33 3.98 -15.95
C VAL A 253 -18.77 4.97 -14.87
N LEU A 254 -17.90 5.27 -13.91
CA LEU A 254 -18.21 6.07 -12.73
C LEU A 254 -17.71 7.53 -12.84
N GLY A 255 -16.93 7.84 -13.87
CA GLY A 255 -16.35 9.16 -14.13
C GLY A 255 -14.95 9.36 -13.55
N ASP A 256 -14.28 10.43 -13.98
CA ASP A 256 -12.87 10.74 -13.69
C ASP A 256 -12.53 10.91 -12.20
N ASN A 257 -13.54 10.99 -11.33
CA ASN A 257 -13.36 11.11 -9.89
C ASN A 257 -13.09 9.76 -9.21
N ALA A 258 -13.25 8.63 -9.91
CA ALA A 258 -13.01 7.26 -9.43
C ALA A 258 -11.53 6.93 -9.27
N MET A 259 -10.78 7.84 -8.64
CA MET A 259 -9.34 7.76 -8.47
C MET A 259 -8.95 6.71 -7.44
N GLN A 260 -7.83 6.03 -7.68
CA GLN A 260 -7.20 5.12 -6.72
C GLN A 260 -6.91 5.78 -5.36
N ARG A 261 -7.25 5.07 -4.29
CA ARG A 261 -6.96 5.37 -2.87
C ARG A 261 -6.12 4.30 -2.18
N GLY A 262 -6.05 3.11 -2.77
CA GLY A 262 -5.26 2.00 -2.27
C GLY A 262 -5.21 0.89 -3.31
N SER A 263 -4.16 0.09 -3.29
CA SER A 263 -4.05 -1.09 -4.14
C SER A 263 -3.28 -2.18 -3.42
N LYS A 264 -3.65 -3.44 -3.66
CA LYS A 264 -2.86 -4.62 -3.30
C LYS A 264 -2.92 -5.58 -4.48
N VAL A 265 -1.75 -6.00 -4.97
CA VAL A 265 -1.61 -6.88 -6.13
C VAL A 265 -0.81 -8.10 -5.69
N GLU A 266 -1.43 -9.25 -5.82
CA GLU A 266 -0.92 -10.57 -5.46
C GLU A 266 -1.02 -11.52 -6.66
N GLU A 267 -0.68 -12.80 -6.47
CA GLU A 267 -0.76 -13.79 -7.54
C GLU A 267 -2.20 -13.98 -8.02
N ASP A 268 -2.49 -13.54 -9.25
CA ASP A 268 -3.81 -13.61 -9.91
C ASP A 268 -4.96 -12.92 -9.17
N THR A 269 -4.64 -12.13 -8.14
CA THR A 269 -5.63 -11.44 -7.32
C THR A 269 -5.19 -10.00 -7.13
N LEU A 270 -6.14 -9.08 -7.24
CA LEU A 270 -5.92 -7.67 -6.94
C LEU A 270 -7.07 -7.15 -6.07
N ARG A 271 -6.75 -6.11 -5.32
CA ARG A 271 -7.66 -5.30 -4.53
C ARG A 271 -7.43 -3.85 -4.91
N PHE A 272 -8.49 -3.14 -5.26
CA PHE A 272 -8.38 -1.76 -5.73
C PHE A 272 -9.35 -0.88 -4.98
N ASP A 273 -8.84 0.01 -4.16
CA ASP A 273 -9.64 0.95 -3.39
C ASP A 273 -9.72 2.26 -4.17
N PHE A 274 -10.91 2.80 -4.38
CA PHE A 274 -11.12 3.98 -5.22
C PHE A 274 -12.14 4.96 -4.61
N SER A 275 -12.01 6.23 -4.99
CA SER A 275 -12.91 7.30 -4.54
C SER A 275 -14.29 7.17 -5.17
N HIS A 276 -15.28 6.80 -4.39
CA HIS A 276 -16.68 6.80 -4.82
C HIS A 276 -17.60 6.80 -3.59
N SER A 277 -18.63 7.65 -3.60
CA SER A 277 -19.50 7.86 -2.42
C SER A 277 -20.68 6.90 -2.34
N LYS A 278 -21.05 6.27 -3.46
CA LYS A 278 -22.20 5.36 -3.56
C LYS A 278 -21.74 3.92 -3.76
N ALA A 279 -22.61 2.97 -3.47
CA ALA A 279 -22.40 1.60 -3.92
C ALA A 279 -22.48 1.55 -5.45
N VAL A 280 -21.58 0.80 -6.06
CA VAL A 280 -21.58 0.50 -7.49
C VAL A 280 -22.70 -0.51 -7.73
N THR A 281 -23.61 -0.16 -8.62
CA THR A 281 -24.78 -1.00 -8.93
C THR A 281 -24.36 -2.28 -9.64
N PRO A 282 -25.15 -3.37 -9.57
CA PRO A 282 -24.87 -4.61 -10.31
C PRO A 282 -24.68 -4.38 -11.81
N GLU A 283 -25.44 -3.45 -12.40
CA GLU A 283 -25.33 -3.06 -13.80
C GLU A 283 -24.01 -2.34 -14.10
N GLU A 284 -23.57 -1.43 -13.22
CA GLU A 284 -22.27 -0.77 -13.34
C GLU A 284 -21.11 -1.76 -13.17
N ILE A 285 -21.19 -2.70 -12.21
CA ILE A 285 -20.20 -3.77 -12.04
C ILE A 285 -20.08 -4.62 -13.31
N SER A 286 -21.22 -5.04 -13.89
CA SER A 286 -21.23 -5.80 -15.15
C SER A 286 -20.54 -5.02 -16.26
N ARG A 287 -20.84 -3.71 -16.37
CA ARG A 287 -20.25 -2.85 -17.40
C ARG A 287 -18.75 -2.65 -17.21
N ILE A 288 -18.29 -2.49 -15.96
CA ILE A 288 -16.86 -2.39 -15.63
C ILE A 288 -16.15 -3.68 -16.08
N GLU A 289 -16.70 -4.84 -15.73
CA GLU A 289 -16.15 -6.15 -16.12
C GLU A 289 -16.12 -6.35 -17.64
N ASP A 290 -17.18 -5.95 -18.35
CA ASP A 290 -17.24 -5.98 -19.81
C ASP A 290 -16.14 -5.12 -20.46
N ILE A 291 -15.93 -3.90 -19.95
CA ILE A 291 -14.88 -3.00 -20.46
C ILE A 291 -13.49 -3.59 -20.23
N ILE A 292 -13.21 -4.14 -19.04
CA ILE A 292 -11.92 -4.76 -18.75
C ILE A 292 -11.66 -5.89 -19.75
N ASN A 293 -12.60 -6.82 -19.90
CA ASN A 293 -12.44 -7.98 -20.76
C ASN A 293 -12.44 -7.61 -22.26
N GLN A 294 -13.10 -6.52 -22.65
CA GLN A 294 -12.94 -5.93 -23.98
C GLN A 294 -11.47 -5.49 -24.19
N ARG A 295 -10.88 -4.73 -23.26
CA ARG A 295 -9.47 -4.28 -23.35
C ARG A 295 -8.46 -5.42 -23.30
N VAL A 296 -8.78 -6.51 -22.60
CA VAL A 296 -8.00 -7.76 -22.68
C VAL A 296 -8.08 -8.32 -24.10
N SER A 297 -9.28 -8.46 -24.67
CA SER A 297 -9.47 -9.07 -26.00
C SER A 297 -8.78 -8.31 -27.14
N GLU A 298 -8.59 -6.99 -26.96
CA GLU A 298 -7.86 -6.13 -27.91
C GLU A 298 -6.37 -6.52 -28.01
N GLY A 299 -5.80 -7.15 -26.97
CA GLY A 299 -4.40 -7.59 -26.99
C GLY A 299 -3.40 -6.43 -27.18
N ALA A 300 -3.74 -5.24 -26.69
CA ALA A 300 -2.96 -4.03 -26.88
C ALA A 300 -1.57 -4.17 -26.26
N SER A 301 -0.56 -3.58 -26.89
CA SER A 301 0.82 -3.59 -26.38
C SER A 301 0.91 -2.81 -25.07
N VAL A 302 1.69 -3.34 -24.13
CA VAL A 302 2.11 -2.66 -22.91
C VAL A 302 3.54 -2.19 -23.10
N THR A 303 3.76 -0.88 -23.01
CA THR A 303 5.08 -0.26 -23.19
C THR A 303 5.47 0.53 -21.96
N THR A 304 6.77 0.63 -21.72
CA THR A 304 7.30 1.33 -20.56
C THR A 304 8.43 2.27 -20.96
N GLU A 305 8.42 3.49 -20.46
CA GLU A 305 9.46 4.47 -20.74
C GLU A 305 9.86 5.23 -19.47
N LEU A 306 11.16 5.47 -19.31
CA LEU A 306 11.68 6.34 -18.25
C LEU A 306 11.83 7.76 -18.81
N MET A 307 11.09 8.71 -18.25
CA MET A 307 11.06 10.09 -18.74
C MET A 307 10.94 11.09 -17.60
N LYS A 308 11.10 12.38 -17.90
CA LYS A 308 10.90 13.43 -16.90
C LYS A 308 9.45 13.51 -16.48
N LEU A 309 9.19 13.81 -15.21
CA LEU A 309 7.84 13.94 -14.66
C LEU A 309 6.98 14.94 -15.47
N GLN A 310 7.57 16.04 -15.94
CA GLN A 310 6.84 17.03 -16.74
C GLN A 310 6.43 16.49 -18.11
N ASP A 311 7.28 15.68 -18.75
CA ASP A 311 6.99 15.08 -20.05
C ASP A 311 5.89 14.02 -19.91
N ALA A 312 5.94 13.22 -18.84
CA ALA A 312 4.88 12.27 -18.50
C ALA A 312 3.52 12.96 -18.29
N ARG A 313 3.49 14.10 -17.57
CA ARG A 313 2.27 14.90 -17.41
C ARG A 313 1.74 15.44 -18.73
N ASN A 314 2.63 15.88 -19.63
CA ASN A 314 2.23 16.37 -20.95
C ASN A 314 1.64 15.26 -21.84
N LEU A 315 2.06 14.00 -21.63
CA LEU A 315 1.47 12.81 -22.27
C LEU A 315 0.12 12.39 -21.68
N GLY A 316 -0.37 13.10 -20.66
CA GLY A 316 -1.60 12.73 -19.95
C GLY A 316 -1.42 11.55 -18.99
N ALA A 317 -0.17 11.22 -18.61
CA ALA A 317 0.08 10.17 -17.65
C ALA A 317 -0.60 10.50 -16.32
N MET A 318 -1.47 9.59 -15.88
CA MET A 318 -2.13 9.73 -14.59
C MET A 318 -1.13 9.50 -13.47
N ALA A 319 -1.06 10.48 -12.57
CA ALA A 319 -0.35 10.36 -11.32
C ALA A 319 -1.33 9.94 -10.23
N LEU A 320 -0.93 9.00 -9.38
CA LEU A 320 -1.70 8.61 -8.20
C LEU A 320 -1.68 9.76 -7.19
N PHE A 321 -2.83 10.06 -6.61
CA PHE A 321 -2.98 11.20 -5.71
C PHE A 321 -2.23 10.96 -4.39
N GLY A 322 -1.38 11.91 -4.00
CA GLY A 322 -0.66 11.90 -2.72
C GLY A 322 0.76 11.34 -2.76
N GLU A 323 1.18 10.77 -3.89
CA GLU A 323 2.53 10.24 -4.06
C GLU A 323 3.56 11.34 -4.39
N LYS A 324 4.74 11.25 -3.78
CA LYS A 324 5.89 12.08 -4.17
C LYS A 324 6.68 11.38 -5.26
N TYR A 325 6.68 11.96 -6.45
CA TYR A 325 7.40 11.42 -7.59
C TYR A 325 8.81 12.02 -7.72
N PRO A 326 9.82 11.21 -8.06
CA PRO A 326 11.15 11.71 -8.44
C PRO A 326 11.10 12.47 -9.78
N ASP A 327 12.21 13.15 -10.13
CA ASP A 327 12.33 13.92 -11.37
C ASP A 327 12.15 13.07 -12.63
N TYR A 328 12.59 11.80 -12.57
CA TYR A 328 12.41 10.80 -13.63
C TYR A 328 11.47 9.71 -13.16
N VAL A 329 10.40 9.48 -13.92
CA VAL A 329 9.35 8.52 -13.62
C VAL A 329 9.23 7.49 -14.72
N ARG A 330 8.86 6.28 -14.32
CA ARG A 330 8.51 5.22 -15.25
C ARG A 330 7.04 5.35 -15.61
N VAL A 331 6.76 5.53 -16.89
CA VAL A 331 5.42 5.56 -17.46
C VAL A 331 5.12 4.19 -18.03
N VAL A 332 3.95 3.66 -17.68
CA VAL A 332 3.39 2.43 -18.26
C VAL A 332 2.21 2.84 -19.12
N GLN A 333 2.22 2.42 -20.38
CA GLN A 333 1.15 2.69 -21.32
C GLN A 333 0.59 1.38 -21.85
N MET A 334 -0.74 1.23 -21.79
CA MET A 334 -1.49 0.11 -22.35
C MET A 334 -2.44 0.64 -23.42
N GLY A 335 -2.11 0.37 -24.69
CA GLY A 335 -2.86 0.93 -25.82
C GLY A 335 -2.92 2.47 -25.77
N ASP A 336 -4.08 3.02 -26.13
CA ASP A 336 -4.39 4.45 -26.10
C ASP A 336 -5.26 4.85 -24.89
N PHE A 337 -5.56 3.91 -24.00
CA PHE A 337 -6.61 4.07 -22.98
C PHE A 337 -6.10 4.11 -21.53
N SER A 338 -4.88 3.61 -21.26
CA SER A 338 -4.24 3.74 -19.96
C SER A 338 -2.79 4.21 -20.15
N THR A 339 -2.45 5.32 -19.48
CA THR A 339 -1.09 5.86 -19.38
C THR A 339 -0.90 6.33 -17.94
N GLU A 340 -0.04 5.65 -17.19
CA GLU A 340 0.04 5.81 -15.72
C GLU A 340 1.49 5.80 -15.25
N LEU A 341 1.78 6.54 -14.19
CA LEU A 341 3.07 6.47 -13.50
C LEU A 341 3.13 5.20 -12.65
N CYS A 342 3.87 4.18 -13.09
CA CYS A 342 3.93 2.90 -12.39
C CYS A 342 5.32 2.26 -12.43
N GLY A 343 5.83 1.95 -11.23
CA GLY A 343 7.09 1.23 -11.03
C GLY A 343 6.93 -0.29 -11.01
N GLY A 344 5.72 -0.83 -11.15
CA GLY A 344 5.46 -2.25 -11.09
C GLY A 344 5.96 -3.07 -12.26
N THR A 345 5.92 -4.39 -12.10
CA THR A 345 6.13 -5.32 -13.21
C THR A 345 4.82 -5.56 -13.95
N HIS A 346 4.87 -5.55 -15.28
CA HIS A 346 3.70 -5.71 -16.13
C HIS A 346 3.91 -6.79 -17.17
N LEU A 347 2.81 -7.23 -17.77
CA LEU A 347 2.79 -8.05 -18.96
C LEU A 347 3.25 -7.26 -20.19
N SER A 348 3.49 -7.96 -21.30
CA SER A 348 3.88 -7.33 -22.58
C SER A 348 2.69 -6.86 -23.42
N ASN A 349 1.51 -7.43 -23.17
CA ASN A 349 0.26 -7.05 -23.82
C ASN A 349 -0.94 -7.36 -22.91
N THR A 350 -2.05 -6.67 -23.12
CA THR A 350 -3.26 -6.81 -22.28
C THR A 350 -3.94 -8.17 -22.44
N GLY A 351 -3.76 -8.86 -23.57
CA GLY A 351 -4.34 -10.18 -23.81
C GLY A 351 -3.78 -11.26 -22.88
N GLN A 352 -2.55 -11.08 -22.37
CA GLN A 352 -1.94 -11.99 -21.40
C GLN A 352 -2.61 -11.96 -20.01
N VAL A 353 -3.43 -10.95 -19.72
CA VAL A 353 -4.22 -10.89 -18.48
C VAL A 353 -5.18 -12.08 -18.40
N GLY A 354 -5.77 -12.48 -19.54
CA GLY A 354 -6.85 -13.47 -19.56
C GLY A 354 -8.16 -12.89 -19.02
N LEU A 355 -9.06 -13.77 -18.55
CA LEU A 355 -10.36 -13.34 -18.03
C LEU A 355 -10.21 -12.60 -16.69
N CYS A 356 -10.77 -11.39 -16.59
CA CYS A 356 -10.88 -10.68 -15.33
C CYS A 356 -12.33 -10.76 -14.82
N LYS A 357 -12.50 -11.06 -13.53
CA LYS A 357 -13.80 -11.20 -12.87
C LYS A 357 -13.81 -10.37 -11.59
N ILE A 358 -14.85 -9.56 -11.41
CA ILE A 358 -15.09 -8.88 -10.14
C ILE A 358 -15.78 -9.85 -9.19
N ILE A 359 -15.14 -10.13 -8.04
CA ILE A 359 -15.60 -11.12 -7.06
C ILE A 359 -16.39 -10.51 -5.91
N ASN A 360 -16.09 -9.27 -5.54
CA ASN A 360 -16.72 -8.57 -4.43
C ASN A 360 -16.63 -7.06 -4.68
N GLU A 361 -17.55 -6.33 -4.06
CA GLU A 361 -17.62 -4.88 -4.06
C GLU A 361 -18.07 -4.46 -2.66
N GLU A 362 -17.27 -3.65 -1.95
CA GLU A 362 -17.59 -3.25 -0.56
C GLU A 362 -17.15 -1.84 -0.17
N LEU A 363 -17.86 -1.23 0.80
CA LEU A 363 -17.46 0.04 1.38
C LEU A 363 -16.37 -0.22 2.43
N VAL A 364 -15.18 0.36 2.25
CA VAL A 364 -14.03 0.15 3.16
C VAL A 364 -13.87 1.30 4.13
N ALA A 365 -14.07 2.51 3.61
CA ALA A 365 -14.08 3.73 4.39
C ALA A 365 -15.04 4.72 3.72
N LYS A 366 -15.32 5.81 4.41
CA LYS A 366 -16.15 6.87 3.86
C LYS A 366 -15.60 7.37 2.52
N GLY A 367 -16.46 7.37 1.50
CA GLY A 367 -16.09 7.81 0.14
C GLY A 367 -15.07 6.93 -0.55
N VAL A 368 -14.77 5.74 0.01
CA VAL A 368 -13.80 4.78 -0.55
C VAL A 368 -14.46 3.41 -0.68
N ARG A 369 -14.59 3.00 -1.93
CA ARG A 369 -15.09 1.69 -2.35
C ARG A 369 -13.91 0.77 -2.65
N ARG A 370 -14.13 -0.52 -2.57
CA ARG A 370 -13.20 -1.58 -2.98
C ARG A 370 -13.89 -2.55 -3.90
#